data_AF-K0TM73-F1
#
_entry.id   AF-K0TM73-F1
#
_cell.length_a   1.000
_cell.length_b   1.000
_cell.length_c   1.000
_cell.angle_alpha   90.00
_cell.angle_beta   90.00
_cell.angle_gamma   90.00
#
_symmetry.space_group_name_H-M   'P 1'
#
loop_
_entity.id
_entity.type
_entity.pdbx_description
1 polymer ?
#
loop_
_entity_poly.entity_id
_entity_poly.type
_entity_poly.pdbx_seq_one_letter_code
_entity_poly.pdbx_strand_id
1 'polypeptide(L)'
;MVASSCNAAVRWHHDGVDVLLADEAEPNLGRPMRLLEALGMEDLADKLPRTTLAMGDVVGGLTREAAEDLGLEEGTPVVQGGPDAFVGMIGLGTVKPNSICLITGSSHLHCLVTPSATSAPGTWGAYRGAPLSHLNFSEGGQSSTGSLVRWVRDLVSGDVGDGGEKIPYGQLDEEASRIEPGCDGLVALETWQGSRTPVTDARAPGAFVGLTLSHGRAHLFRSVLEAVCYGTRACLEGLEDASGTEADEVVVAGGATRSPLWLQLHADVTGKKFVLNENTDGPLLGCAILASVGAGVYGSVEEAAENMVRRSEVIEPRPEVAKAYDRLYDEVYKKVRPGVRDTVHAMAALRGGASDHDDSRVRPRGVGWGLSRLRAIRGGDGGPIISPSLLAADWSDMKGEVQKCIDAGLTQLHVDVFDGVYIDSPLALTFGPQMVEGISSRFGAHNLTLDVHLCVDRPQRYAAPMARAGASRVIFQWEAMVDSTSYPLISAIAFADTLRSLGLRAGVSINPSTSLSDVYPLLDTGLIDVVDVLAVEAGFGGQEFNAVALEKIKELRTYRDQRLRSRGKDLKILVDGGIKQSTSKLAAEAGADILVAGTALFRHSKGFDIAVDELRR
;
A
#
# COMPACT_ATOMS: atom_id res chain seq x y z
N MET A 1 14.33 24.70 2.18
CA MET A 1 13.15 24.16 1.48
C MET A 1 11.94 24.46 2.35
N VAL A 2 10.92 25.09 1.77
CA VAL A 2 9.68 25.45 2.47
C VAL A 2 8.59 24.46 2.06
N ALA A 3 7.66 24.14 2.97
CA ALA A 3 6.46 23.37 2.67
C ALA A 3 5.20 24.12 3.08
N SER A 4 4.06 23.73 2.52
CA SER A 4 2.75 24.15 3.02
C SER A 4 2.37 23.35 4.26
N SER A 5 1.73 24.00 5.23
CA SER A 5 1.12 23.36 6.41
C SER A 5 0.08 22.31 6.04
N CYS A 6 -0.67 22.55 4.97
CA CYS A 6 -1.61 21.57 4.44
C CYS A 6 -0.87 20.31 3.95
N ASN A 7 0.23 20.45 3.19
CA ASN A 7 1.07 19.30 2.79
C ASN A 7 1.63 18.57 4.02
N ALA A 8 2.15 19.31 5.00
CA ALA A 8 2.67 18.73 6.23
C ALA A 8 1.59 17.91 6.95
N ALA A 9 0.37 18.42 7.04
CA ALA A 9 -0.74 17.72 7.67
C ALA A 9 -1.16 16.46 6.91
N VAL A 10 -1.40 16.57 5.60
CA VAL A 10 -2.11 15.51 4.86
C VAL A 10 -1.18 14.48 4.23
N ARG A 11 0.10 14.83 4.01
CA ARG A 11 1.11 13.91 3.46
C ARG A 11 2.06 13.35 4.51
N TRP A 12 2.38 14.14 5.53
CA TRP A 12 3.34 13.74 6.56
C TRP A 12 2.69 13.49 7.91
N HIS A 13 1.36 13.62 8.02
CA HIS A 13 0.61 13.42 9.27
C HIS A 13 1.10 14.33 10.41
N HIS A 14 1.63 15.50 10.06
CA HIS A 14 1.91 16.52 11.04
C HIS A 14 0.59 17.11 11.56
N ASP A 15 0.59 17.62 12.78
CA ASP A 15 -0.41 18.57 13.21
C ASP A 15 -0.14 19.91 12.51
N GLY A 16 -0.96 20.23 11.51
CA GLY A 16 -0.75 21.42 10.67
C GLY A 16 -0.86 22.73 11.44
N VAL A 17 -1.54 22.76 12.59
CA VAL A 17 -1.58 23.94 13.48
C VAL A 17 -0.25 24.07 14.20
N ASP A 18 0.16 23.01 14.88
CA ASP A 18 1.31 23.07 15.80
C ASP A 18 2.63 23.24 15.01
N VAL A 19 2.70 22.73 13.78
CA VAL A 19 3.86 22.96 12.89
C VAL A 19 4.03 24.41 12.47
N LEU A 20 2.95 25.20 12.34
CA LEU A 20 3.07 26.63 12.05
C LEU A 20 3.56 27.42 13.27
N LEU A 21 3.42 26.85 14.47
CA LEU A 21 3.89 27.43 15.72
C LEU A 21 5.29 26.95 16.11
N ALA A 22 5.85 25.99 15.38
CA ALA A 22 7.17 25.42 15.66
C ALA A 22 8.27 26.48 15.48
N ASP A 23 9.17 26.55 16.45
CA ASP A 23 10.32 27.46 16.45
C ASP A 23 11.64 26.69 16.66
N GLU A 24 12.74 27.43 16.88
CA GLU A 24 14.06 26.81 17.13
C GLU A 24 14.13 26.02 18.44
N ALA A 25 13.28 26.33 19.43
CA ALA A 25 13.26 25.64 20.71
C ALA A 25 12.51 24.30 20.64
N GLU A 26 11.48 24.20 19.80
CA GLU A 26 10.70 22.97 19.59
C GLU A 26 10.60 22.57 18.10
N PRO A 27 11.71 22.18 17.45
CA PRO A 27 11.76 21.94 16.00
C PRO A 27 10.91 20.75 15.53
N ASN A 28 10.49 19.90 16.47
CA ASN A 28 9.65 18.72 16.23
C ASN A 28 8.18 18.92 16.63
N LEU A 29 7.78 20.12 17.05
CA LEU A 29 6.40 20.42 17.41
C LEU A 29 5.46 20.10 16.24
N GLY A 30 4.34 19.43 16.54
CA GLY A 30 3.36 18.96 15.57
C GLY A 30 3.80 17.78 14.69
N ARG A 31 5.07 17.39 14.66
CA ARG A 31 5.50 16.20 13.89
C ARG A 31 5.03 14.92 14.58
N PRO A 32 4.69 13.85 13.85
CA PRO A 32 4.22 12.60 14.43
C PRO A 32 5.40 11.78 14.97
N MET A 33 6.19 12.36 15.89
CA MET A 33 7.42 11.74 16.39
C MET A 33 7.17 10.37 17.01
N ARG A 34 6.04 10.16 17.70
CA ARG A 34 5.67 8.82 18.21
C ARG A 34 5.49 7.78 17.10
N LEU A 35 4.94 8.17 15.95
CA LEU A 35 4.81 7.30 14.78
C LEU A 35 6.19 7.03 14.18
N LEU A 36 7.01 8.08 14.02
CA LEU A 36 8.37 7.94 13.49
C LEU A 36 9.25 7.06 14.40
N GLU A 37 9.16 7.24 15.72
CA GLU A 37 9.82 6.40 16.74
C GLU A 37 9.35 4.95 16.66
N ALA A 38 8.03 4.71 16.56
CA ALA A 38 7.49 3.36 16.41
C ALA A 38 7.95 2.65 15.13
N LEU A 39 8.25 3.42 14.08
CA LEU A 39 8.79 2.93 12.81
C LEU A 39 10.33 2.89 12.79
N GLY A 40 11.02 3.43 13.81
CA GLY A 40 12.47 3.58 13.83
C GLY A 40 13.01 4.50 12.73
N MET A 41 12.27 5.57 12.44
CA MET A 41 12.49 6.55 11.36
C MET A 41 12.54 7.99 11.88
N GLU A 42 13.04 8.21 13.11
CA GLU A 42 13.12 9.53 13.74
C GLU A 42 13.98 10.51 12.95
N ASP A 43 14.99 10.00 12.23
CA ASP A 43 15.87 10.78 11.35
C ASP A 43 15.14 11.38 10.14
N LEU A 44 13.94 10.88 9.80
CA LEU A 44 13.09 11.48 8.78
C LEU A 44 12.66 12.91 9.18
N ALA A 45 12.51 13.19 10.48
CA ALA A 45 12.17 14.51 10.95
C ALA A 45 13.20 15.57 10.48
N ASP A 46 14.49 15.22 10.47
CA ASP A 46 15.54 16.14 10.01
C ASP A 46 15.58 16.35 8.49
N LYS A 47 14.98 15.42 7.72
CA LYS A 47 14.96 15.45 6.25
C LYS A 47 13.74 16.18 5.68
N LEU A 48 12.66 16.26 6.44
CA LEU A 48 11.46 16.99 6.03
C LEU A 48 11.68 18.51 6.18
N PRO A 49 11.03 19.34 5.33
CA PRO A 49 11.11 20.80 5.42
C PRO A 49 10.91 21.30 6.85
N ARG A 50 11.81 22.18 7.30
CA ARG A 50 11.76 22.78 8.64
C ARG A 50 10.84 23.98 8.67
N THR A 51 10.85 24.77 7.59
CA THR A 51 9.97 25.93 7.45
C THR A 51 8.68 25.50 6.79
N THR A 52 7.58 25.80 7.45
CA THR A 52 6.24 25.54 6.96
C THR A 52 5.46 26.85 6.91
N LEU A 53 4.71 27.08 5.84
CA LEU A 53 3.89 28.28 5.65
C LEU A 53 2.42 27.89 5.48
N ALA A 54 1.50 28.80 5.81
CA ALA A 54 0.09 28.62 5.47
C ALA A 54 -0.09 28.74 3.95
N MET A 55 -1.12 28.07 3.41
CA MET A 55 -1.50 28.34 2.03
C MET A 55 -1.94 29.80 1.90
N GLY A 56 -1.38 30.53 0.94
CA GLY A 56 -1.64 31.97 0.78
C GLY A 56 -0.54 32.88 1.33
N ASP A 57 0.38 32.35 2.16
CA ASP A 57 1.54 33.11 2.64
C ASP A 57 2.58 33.33 1.53
N VAL A 58 3.25 34.47 1.56
CA VAL A 58 4.35 34.78 0.62
C VAL A 58 5.59 33.98 0.99
N VAL A 59 6.07 33.15 0.06
CA VAL A 59 7.33 32.40 0.18
C VAL A 59 8.53 33.33 -0.06
N GLY A 60 8.39 34.25 -1.01
CA GLY A 60 9.42 35.19 -1.45
C GLY A 60 9.01 35.87 -2.76
N GLY A 61 9.96 36.53 -3.43
CA GLY A 61 9.75 37.07 -4.77
C GLY A 61 10.39 36.19 -5.84
N LEU A 62 9.92 36.28 -7.10
CA LEU A 62 10.61 35.68 -8.24
C LEU A 62 12.05 36.16 -8.28
N THR A 63 12.98 35.22 -8.46
CA THR A 63 14.36 35.55 -8.78
C THR A 63 14.41 36.20 -10.17
N ARG A 64 15.46 36.98 -10.44
CA ARG A 64 15.68 37.55 -11.75
C ARG A 64 15.59 36.52 -12.88
N GLU A 65 16.26 35.38 -12.73
CA GLU A 65 16.27 34.28 -13.70
C GLU A 65 14.85 33.75 -13.96
N ALA A 66 14.09 33.46 -12.90
CA ALA A 66 12.72 32.97 -13.04
C ALA A 66 11.78 34.03 -13.65
N ALA A 67 11.99 35.30 -13.32
CA ALA A 67 11.22 36.41 -13.88
C ALA A 67 11.48 36.58 -15.39
N GLU A 68 12.74 36.51 -15.83
CA GLU A 68 13.13 36.54 -17.24
C GLU A 68 12.51 35.36 -18.03
N ASP A 69 12.55 34.13 -17.48
CA ASP A 69 11.98 32.94 -18.12
C ASP A 69 10.45 32.97 -18.25
N LEU A 70 9.76 33.49 -17.23
CA LEU A 70 8.29 33.56 -17.19
C LEU A 70 7.74 34.82 -17.88
N GLY A 71 8.59 35.77 -18.25
CA GLY A 71 8.17 37.07 -18.79
C GLY A 71 7.45 37.94 -17.75
N LEU A 72 7.87 37.86 -16.49
CA LEU A 72 7.31 38.60 -15.34
C LEU A 72 8.37 39.54 -14.73
N GLU A 73 7.98 40.36 -13.76
CA GLU A 73 8.91 41.26 -13.07
C GLU A 73 9.65 40.54 -11.93
N GLU A 74 10.97 40.82 -11.79
CA GLU A 74 11.75 40.37 -10.64
C GLU A 74 11.10 40.87 -9.35
N GLY A 75 11.02 40.01 -8.34
CA GLY A 75 10.39 40.33 -7.07
C GLY A 75 8.86 40.15 -7.04
N THR A 76 8.22 39.76 -8.16
CA THR A 76 6.79 39.37 -8.15
C THR A 76 6.55 38.33 -7.04
N PRO A 77 5.58 38.53 -6.13
CA PRO A 77 5.36 37.61 -5.01
C PRO A 77 5.05 36.18 -5.48
N VAL A 78 5.74 35.22 -4.88
CA VAL A 78 5.49 33.78 -5.02
C VAL A 78 4.80 33.31 -3.76
N VAL A 79 3.59 32.78 -3.90
CA VAL A 79 2.71 32.41 -2.79
C VAL A 79 2.73 30.90 -2.57
N GLN A 80 2.64 30.49 -1.30
CA GLN A 80 2.62 29.10 -0.90
C GLN A 80 1.30 28.44 -1.37
N GLY A 81 1.42 27.52 -2.33
CA GLY A 81 0.33 26.63 -2.74
C GLY A 81 0.19 25.40 -1.82
N GLY A 82 -0.59 24.41 -2.23
CA GLY A 82 -0.76 23.16 -1.50
C GLY A 82 -1.10 21.98 -2.42
N PRO A 83 -1.54 20.84 -1.86
CA PRO A 83 -1.97 19.71 -2.66
C PRO A 83 -3.19 20.07 -3.51
N ASP A 84 -3.23 19.56 -4.73
CA ASP A 84 -4.21 19.86 -5.78
C ASP A 84 -5.68 19.80 -5.31
N ALA A 85 -6.08 18.74 -4.60
CA ALA A 85 -7.43 18.58 -4.09
C ALA A 85 -7.82 19.68 -3.10
N PHE A 86 -6.89 20.13 -2.25
CA PHE A 86 -7.11 21.13 -1.20
C PHE A 86 -7.10 22.55 -1.76
N VAL A 87 -6.24 22.82 -2.75
CA VAL A 87 -6.32 24.03 -3.56
C VAL A 87 -7.64 24.04 -4.33
N GLY A 88 -8.08 22.89 -4.84
CA GLY A 88 -9.39 22.67 -5.43
C GLY A 88 -10.54 23.04 -4.50
N MET A 89 -10.51 22.59 -3.24
CA MET A 89 -11.49 22.96 -2.22
C MET A 89 -11.60 24.48 -2.05
N ILE A 90 -10.47 25.19 -2.04
CA ILE A 90 -10.44 26.66 -1.95
C ILE A 90 -11.14 27.28 -3.17
N GLY A 91 -10.80 26.84 -4.38
CA GLY A 91 -11.47 27.31 -5.60
C GLY A 91 -12.93 26.91 -5.73
N LEU A 92 -13.39 25.92 -4.97
CA LEU A 92 -14.81 25.55 -4.86
C LEU A 92 -15.53 26.30 -3.74
N GLY A 93 -14.81 27.07 -2.93
CA GLY A 93 -15.38 27.81 -1.79
C GLY A 93 -15.70 26.92 -0.59
N THR A 94 -15.19 25.69 -0.54
CA THR A 94 -15.39 24.75 0.58
C THR A 94 -14.27 24.90 1.61
N VAL A 95 -14.25 26.07 2.26
CA VAL A 95 -13.24 26.50 3.23
C VAL A 95 -13.87 26.88 4.58
N LYS A 96 -15.05 26.35 4.88
CA LYS A 96 -15.78 26.58 6.13
C LYS A 96 -16.07 25.25 6.84
N PRO A 97 -16.15 25.21 8.18
CA PRO A 97 -16.64 24.04 8.89
C PRO A 97 -17.99 23.56 8.32
N ASN A 98 -18.16 22.24 8.24
CA ASN A 98 -19.34 21.57 7.71
C ASN A 98 -19.56 21.75 6.20
N SER A 99 -18.61 22.36 5.48
CA SER A 99 -18.63 22.36 4.01
C SER A 99 -17.99 21.09 3.46
N ILE A 100 -18.58 20.59 2.37
CA ILE A 100 -18.07 19.42 1.66
C ILE A 100 -18.04 19.68 0.16
N CYS A 101 -16.97 19.22 -0.49
CA CYS A 101 -16.96 19.12 -1.94
C CYS A 101 -16.83 17.67 -2.41
N LEU A 102 -17.44 17.40 -3.57
CA LEU A 102 -17.31 16.16 -4.32
C LEU A 102 -16.52 16.44 -5.60
N ILE A 103 -15.26 16.01 -5.62
CA ILE A 103 -14.40 16.13 -6.80
C ILE A 103 -14.53 14.85 -7.62
N THR A 104 -15.06 14.95 -8.83
CA THR A 104 -15.43 13.81 -9.66
C THR A 104 -14.50 13.63 -10.86
N GLY A 105 -14.10 12.40 -11.13
CA GLY A 105 -13.20 12.06 -12.23
C GLY A 105 -13.26 10.57 -12.55
N SER A 106 -12.10 9.96 -12.83
CA SER A 106 -12.00 8.48 -12.88
C SER A 106 -12.44 7.84 -11.55
N SER A 107 -12.12 8.52 -10.44
CA SER A 107 -12.52 8.26 -9.05
C SER A 107 -13.34 9.45 -8.51
N HIS A 108 -14.01 9.27 -7.37
CA HIS A 108 -14.61 10.39 -6.63
C HIS A 108 -13.85 10.60 -5.32
N LEU A 109 -13.70 11.87 -4.96
CA LEU A 109 -13.13 12.33 -3.70
C LEU A 109 -14.17 13.15 -2.94
N HIS A 110 -14.44 12.75 -1.70
CA HIS A 110 -15.34 13.43 -0.77
C HIS A 110 -14.46 14.16 0.24
N CYS A 111 -14.48 15.48 0.20
CA CYS A 111 -13.59 16.31 0.99
C CYS A 111 -14.41 17.10 2.00
N LEU A 112 -14.46 16.63 3.25
CA LEU A 112 -15.26 17.23 4.32
C LEU A 112 -14.37 18.08 5.23
N VAL A 113 -14.72 19.35 5.39
CA VAL A 113 -14.16 20.20 6.44
C VAL A 113 -14.93 19.94 7.72
N THR A 114 -14.25 19.40 8.73
CA THR A 114 -14.86 18.99 10.00
C THR A 114 -14.61 20.01 11.11
N PRO A 115 -15.53 20.15 12.08
CA PRO A 115 -15.35 21.02 13.25
C PRO A 115 -14.31 20.45 14.23
N SER A 116 -14.02 19.15 14.16
CA SER A 116 -13.03 18.47 15.01
C SER A 116 -12.25 17.41 14.23
N ALA A 117 -11.04 17.09 14.71
CA ALA A 117 -10.21 16.06 14.11
C ALA A 117 -10.60 14.67 14.63
N THR A 118 -11.51 13.99 13.93
CA THR A 118 -12.03 12.66 14.25
C THR A 118 -11.81 11.66 13.11
N SER A 119 -11.31 10.46 13.43
CA SER A 119 -11.12 9.38 12.44
C SER A 119 -12.12 8.24 12.65
N ALA A 120 -12.51 7.57 11.57
CA ALA A 120 -13.29 6.33 11.58
C ALA A 120 -12.68 5.27 10.64
N PRO A 121 -12.99 3.99 10.83
CA PRO A 121 -12.59 2.95 9.87
C PRO A 121 -13.04 3.28 8.45
N GLY A 122 -12.09 3.23 7.50
CA GLY A 122 -12.34 3.46 6.08
C GLY A 122 -12.44 4.92 5.64
N THR A 123 -12.37 5.89 6.57
CA THR A 123 -12.15 7.31 6.25
C THR A 123 -10.66 7.64 6.31
N TRP A 124 -10.23 8.64 5.55
CA TRP A 124 -8.88 9.18 5.64
C TRP A 124 -8.86 10.46 6.48
N GLY A 125 -7.81 10.60 7.29
CA GLY A 125 -7.72 11.61 8.33
C GLY A 125 -8.08 11.05 9.72
N ALA A 126 -8.43 11.90 10.69
CA ALA A 126 -8.57 13.35 10.55
C ALA A 126 -7.25 14.10 10.52
N TYR A 127 -7.18 15.08 9.62
CA TYR A 127 -6.04 15.97 9.46
C TYR A 127 -6.35 17.31 10.12
N ARG A 128 -5.59 17.69 11.15
CA ARG A 128 -5.67 19.01 11.78
C ARG A 128 -4.79 19.99 11.01
N GLY A 129 -5.30 21.20 10.79
CA GLY A 129 -4.62 22.24 10.00
C GLY A 129 -4.74 22.08 8.49
N ALA A 130 -5.84 21.50 8.02
CA ALA A 130 -6.16 21.35 6.60
C ALA A 130 -7.68 21.59 6.34
N PRO A 131 -8.09 22.09 5.16
CA PRO A 131 -7.23 22.69 4.12
C PRO A 131 -6.53 23.96 4.62
N LEU A 132 -7.15 24.73 5.52
CA LEU A 132 -6.54 25.89 6.14
C LEU A 132 -6.05 25.54 7.55
N SER A 133 -5.07 26.30 8.03
CA SER A 133 -4.33 26.00 9.26
C SER A 133 -5.20 25.90 10.52
N HIS A 134 -6.37 26.53 10.55
CA HIS A 134 -7.28 26.51 11.69
C HIS A 134 -8.49 25.57 11.50
N LEU A 135 -8.51 24.79 10.41
CA LEU A 135 -9.58 23.86 10.07
C LEU A 135 -9.14 22.40 10.30
N ASN A 136 -10.13 21.50 10.32
CA ASN A 136 -9.89 20.06 10.31
C ASN A 136 -10.52 19.45 9.05
N PHE A 137 -9.97 18.32 8.64
CA PHE A 137 -10.34 17.69 7.38
C PHE A 137 -10.45 16.18 7.51
N SER A 138 -11.45 15.62 6.83
CA SER A 138 -11.61 14.19 6.61
C SER A 138 -11.96 13.91 5.15
N GLU A 139 -11.49 12.78 4.64
CA GLU A 139 -11.60 12.42 3.24
C GLU A 139 -12.20 11.03 3.05
N GLY A 140 -13.08 10.90 2.05
CA GLY A 140 -13.63 9.64 1.58
C GLY A 140 -13.33 9.42 0.11
N GLY A 141 -13.00 8.18 -0.27
CA GLY A 141 -12.63 7.84 -1.63
C GLY A 141 -13.50 6.74 -2.25
N GLN A 142 -13.94 6.93 -3.50
CA GLN A 142 -14.48 5.86 -4.35
C GLN A 142 -13.56 5.60 -5.54
N SER A 143 -13.05 4.37 -5.69
CA SER A 143 -11.98 4.07 -6.65
C SER A 143 -12.43 4.04 -8.11
N SER A 144 -13.63 3.51 -8.38
CA SER A 144 -14.14 3.29 -9.74
C SER A 144 -15.47 4.01 -9.92
N THR A 145 -15.46 5.12 -10.64
CA THR A 145 -16.65 5.97 -10.82
C THR A 145 -16.78 6.37 -12.28
N GLY A 146 -16.21 7.50 -12.72
CA GLY A 146 -16.17 7.86 -14.14
C GLY A 146 -15.40 6.86 -15.00
N SER A 147 -14.43 6.13 -14.43
CA SER A 147 -13.78 5.00 -15.11
C SER A 147 -14.75 3.84 -15.37
N LEU A 148 -15.65 3.56 -14.44
CA LEU A 148 -16.69 2.53 -14.57
C LEU A 148 -17.79 2.95 -15.55
N VAL A 149 -18.24 4.21 -15.48
CA VAL A 149 -19.18 4.79 -16.45
C VAL A 149 -18.62 4.71 -17.86
N ARG A 150 -17.34 5.06 -18.04
CA ARG A 150 -16.63 4.90 -19.32
C ARG A 150 -16.59 3.46 -19.77
N TRP A 151 -16.24 2.53 -18.87
CA TRP A 151 -16.15 1.11 -19.16
C TRP A 151 -17.49 0.52 -19.62
N VAL A 152 -18.61 0.85 -18.94
CA VAL A 152 -19.94 0.40 -19.38
C VAL A 152 -20.29 1.00 -20.73
N ARG A 153 -20.04 2.30 -20.95
CA ARG A 153 -20.26 2.94 -22.25
C ARG A 153 -19.49 2.22 -23.37
N ASP A 154 -18.22 1.89 -23.14
CA ASP A 154 -17.42 1.14 -24.11
C ASP A 154 -17.96 -0.25 -24.37
N LEU A 155 -18.36 -0.95 -23.33
CA LEU A 155 -18.93 -2.29 -23.41
C LEU A 155 -20.20 -2.30 -24.27
N VAL A 156 -21.14 -1.38 -24.00
CA VAL A 156 -22.43 -1.34 -24.71
C VAL A 156 -22.32 -0.75 -26.12
N SER A 157 -21.24 -0.03 -26.41
CA SER A 157 -20.93 0.43 -27.77
C SER A 157 -20.39 -0.68 -28.66
N GLY A 158 -19.89 -1.77 -28.08
CA GLY A 158 -19.23 -2.85 -28.81
C GLY A 158 -17.88 -2.44 -29.42
N ASP A 159 -17.31 -3.33 -30.24
CA ASP A 159 -16.14 -3.01 -31.06
C ASP A 159 -16.58 -2.19 -32.27
N VAL A 160 -16.11 -0.95 -32.34
CA VAL A 160 -16.46 0.01 -33.39
C VAL A 160 -15.37 0.12 -34.46
N GLY A 161 -14.26 -0.63 -34.32
CA GLY A 161 -13.11 -0.58 -35.23
C GLY A 161 -12.36 0.76 -35.22
N ASP A 162 -11.33 0.86 -36.06
CA ASP A 162 -10.57 2.10 -36.24
C ASP A 162 -11.44 3.17 -36.93
N GLY A 163 -11.71 4.26 -36.20
CA GLY A 163 -12.50 5.40 -36.69
C GLY A 163 -14.01 5.31 -36.44
N GLY A 164 -14.50 4.22 -35.83
CA GLY A 164 -15.90 4.14 -35.39
C GLY A 164 -16.15 4.95 -34.11
N GLU A 165 -17.30 5.62 -34.04
CA GLU A 165 -17.67 6.42 -32.88
C GLU A 165 -18.37 5.56 -31.82
N LYS A 166 -17.92 5.68 -30.57
CA LYS A 166 -18.61 5.11 -29.41
C LYS A 166 -19.93 5.85 -29.17
N ILE A 167 -20.90 5.18 -28.54
CA ILE A 167 -22.17 5.82 -28.18
C ILE A 167 -21.89 7.05 -27.32
N PRO A 168 -22.40 8.24 -27.69
CA PRO A 168 -22.22 9.45 -26.89
C PRO A 168 -22.85 9.31 -25.50
N TYR A 169 -22.21 9.85 -24.47
CA TYR A 169 -22.76 9.82 -23.11
C TYR A 169 -24.15 10.44 -23.01
N GLY A 170 -24.41 11.55 -23.72
CA GLY A 170 -25.72 12.20 -23.73
C GLY A 170 -26.87 11.30 -24.21
N GLN A 171 -26.58 10.38 -25.14
CA GLN A 171 -27.58 9.40 -25.59
C GLN A 171 -27.88 8.37 -24.50
N LEU A 172 -26.84 7.84 -23.84
CA LEU A 172 -27.03 6.89 -22.74
C LEU A 172 -27.72 7.54 -21.53
N ASP A 173 -27.42 8.81 -21.24
CA ASP A 173 -28.12 9.60 -20.23
C ASP A 173 -29.61 9.74 -20.56
N GLU A 174 -29.96 10.08 -21.81
CA GLU A 174 -31.36 10.21 -22.23
C GLU A 174 -32.11 8.87 -22.10
N GLU A 175 -31.50 7.77 -22.57
CA GLU A 175 -32.08 6.43 -22.45
C GLU A 175 -32.25 6.01 -20.98
N ALA A 176 -31.23 6.23 -20.15
CA ALA A 176 -31.23 5.89 -18.72
C ALA A 176 -32.17 6.76 -17.89
N SER A 177 -32.47 7.99 -18.32
CA SER A 177 -33.36 8.92 -17.63
C SER A 177 -34.82 8.45 -17.60
N ARG A 178 -35.21 7.59 -18.56
CA ARG A 178 -36.56 7.03 -18.69
C ARG A 178 -36.81 5.83 -17.78
N ILE A 179 -35.77 5.35 -17.09
CA ILE A 179 -35.84 4.23 -16.15
C ILE A 179 -36.15 4.77 -14.76
N GLU A 180 -37.14 4.17 -14.10
CA GLU A 180 -37.56 4.52 -12.74
C GLU A 180 -36.47 4.17 -11.69
N PRO A 181 -36.50 4.83 -10.52
CA PRO A 181 -35.58 4.51 -9.42
C PRO A 181 -35.50 3.02 -9.09
N GLY A 182 -34.28 2.51 -8.94
CA GLY A 182 -34.02 1.10 -8.65
C GLY A 182 -33.84 0.23 -9.88
N CYS A 183 -33.84 0.84 -11.08
CA CYS A 183 -33.40 0.24 -12.34
C CYS A 183 -34.08 -1.11 -12.64
N ASP A 184 -35.39 -1.20 -12.44
CA ASP A 184 -36.19 -2.43 -12.61
C ASP A 184 -35.67 -3.66 -11.84
N GLY A 185 -35.00 -3.42 -10.71
CA GLY A 185 -34.42 -4.46 -9.85
C GLY A 185 -32.97 -4.84 -10.17
N LEU A 186 -32.34 -4.16 -11.13
CA LEU A 186 -30.92 -4.33 -11.44
C LEU A 186 -30.04 -3.46 -10.53
N VAL A 187 -29.11 -4.07 -9.81
CA VAL A 187 -28.15 -3.38 -8.95
C VAL A 187 -26.73 -3.65 -9.41
N ALA A 188 -25.91 -2.59 -9.53
CA ALA A 188 -24.47 -2.72 -9.70
C ALA A 188 -23.73 -2.51 -8.37
N LEU A 189 -22.54 -3.13 -8.22
CA LEU A 189 -21.60 -2.88 -7.12
C LEU A 189 -20.37 -2.18 -7.66
N GLU A 190 -20.22 -0.87 -7.45
CA GLU A 190 -19.24 0.01 -8.09
C GLU A 190 -17.75 -0.27 -7.80
N THR A 191 -17.45 -1.29 -7.00
CA THR A 191 -16.11 -1.67 -6.52
C THR A 191 -15.23 -2.37 -7.57
N TRP A 192 -15.25 -1.93 -8.83
CA TRP A 192 -14.48 -2.56 -9.93
C TRP A 192 -12.96 -2.55 -9.72
N GLN A 193 -12.43 -1.66 -8.88
CA GLN A 193 -11.02 -1.57 -8.47
C GLN A 193 -10.88 -1.59 -6.95
N GLY A 194 -11.68 -2.43 -6.27
CA GLY A 194 -11.76 -2.44 -4.82
C GLY A 194 -12.58 -1.29 -4.24
N SER A 195 -12.73 -1.30 -2.92
CA SER A 195 -13.45 -0.28 -2.13
C SER A 195 -12.48 0.41 -1.17
N ARG A 196 -12.59 1.74 -1.01
CA ARG A 196 -11.78 2.52 -0.05
C ARG A 196 -12.63 2.94 1.15
N THR A 197 -13.62 3.79 0.91
CA THR A 197 -14.56 4.32 1.91
C THR A 197 -15.98 3.84 1.61
N PRO A 198 -16.84 3.57 2.61
CA PRO A 198 -16.56 3.50 4.05
C PRO A 198 -15.94 2.16 4.50
N VAL A 199 -15.91 1.14 3.65
CA VAL A 199 -15.34 -0.17 3.99
C VAL A 199 -14.16 -0.49 3.08
N THR A 200 -12.95 -0.37 3.62
CA THR A 200 -11.71 -0.65 2.89
C THR A 200 -11.60 -2.14 2.57
N ASP A 201 -11.67 -2.44 1.27
CA ASP A 201 -11.56 -3.79 0.75
C ASP A 201 -10.93 -3.77 -0.63
N ALA A 202 -9.61 -3.95 -0.67
CA ALA A 202 -8.83 -3.93 -1.92
C ALA A 202 -9.17 -5.09 -2.86
N ARG A 203 -9.87 -6.13 -2.38
CA ARG A 203 -10.22 -7.33 -3.16
C ARG A 203 -11.66 -7.34 -3.63
N ALA A 204 -12.51 -6.44 -3.14
CA ALA A 204 -13.90 -6.36 -3.56
C ALA A 204 -13.98 -6.16 -5.08
N PRO A 205 -14.57 -7.09 -5.85
CA PRO A 205 -14.79 -6.89 -7.27
C PRO A 205 -16.16 -6.25 -7.52
N GLY A 206 -16.35 -5.72 -8.72
CA GLY A 206 -17.66 -5.25 -9.16
C GLY A 206 -18.60 -6.38 -9.58
N ALA A 207 -19.90 -6.12 -9.55
CA ALA A 207 -20.94 -7.07 -9.95
C ALA A 207 -22.18 -6.37 -10.52
N PHE A 208 -22.92 -7.07 -11.37
CA PHE A 208 -24.33 -6.77 -11.69
C PHE A 208 -25.20 -7.87 -11.10
N VAL A 209 -26.22 -7.51 -10.32
CA VAL A 209 -27.09 -8.43 -9.58
C VAL A 209 -28.54 -8.13 -9.96
N GLY A 210 -29.32 -9.17 -10.27
CA GLY A 210 -30.74 -9.04 -10.64
C GLY A 210 -31.03 -8.95 -12.13
N LEU A 211 -30.12 -9.38 -13.01
CA LEU A 211 -30.34 -9.37 -14.47
C LEU A 211 -31.55 -10.24 -14.88
N THR A 212 -32.35 -9.73 -15.82
CA THR A 212 -33.48 -10.39 -16.49
C THR A 212 -33.38 -10.10 -17.99
N LEU A 213 -34.18 -10.78 -18.81
CA LEU A 213 -34.20 -10.55 -20.27
C LEU A 213 -34.83 -9.20 -20.69
N SER A 214 -35.47 -8.46 -19.77
CA SER A 214 -36.01 -7.14 -20.06
C SER A 214 -34.97 -6.02 -19.95
N HIS A 215 -33.81 -6.29 -19.32
CA HIS A 215 -32.76 -5.29 -19.15
C HIS A 215 -31.96 -5.08 -20.43
N GLY A 216 -31.77 -3.81 -20.79
CA GLY A 216 -30.96 -3.39 -21.94
C GLY A 216 -29.72 -2.59 -21.53
N ARG A 217 -29.07 -1.99 -22.53
CA ARG A 217 -27.88 -1.14 -22.30
C ARG A 217 -28.15 0.05 -21.37
N ALA A 218 -29.35 0.62 -21.45
CA ALA A 218 -29.76 1.74 -20.62
C ALA A 218 -29.84 1.33 -19.14
N HIS A 219 -30.31 0.11 -18.84
CA HIS A 219 -30.31 -0.43 -17.48
C HIS A 219 -28.90 -0.70 -16.95
N LEU A 220 -28.00 -1.25 -17.76
CA LEU A 220 -26.60 -1.44 -17.35
C LEU A 220 -25.92 -0.10 -17.03
N PHE A 221 -26.18 0.92 -17.84
CA PHE A 221 -25.66 2.26 -17.61
C PHE A 221 -26.29 2.92 -16.38
N ARG A 222 -27.62 2.91 -16.26
CA ARG A 222 -28.38 3.47 -15.13
C ARG A 222 -27.97 2.84 -13.80
N SER A 223 -27.90 1.51 -13.73
CA SER A 223 -27.52 0.80 -12.50
C SER A 223 -26.10 1.14 -12.03
N VAL A 224 -25.16 1.42 -12.95
CA VAL A 224 -23.82 1.92 -12.58
C VAL A 224 -23.87 3.35 -12.05
N LEU A 225 -24.64 4.25 -12.66
CA LEU A 225 -24.80 5.61 -12.12
C LEU A 225 -25.38 5.58 -10.71
N GLU A 226 -26.47 4.81 -10.51
CA GLU A 226 -27.09 4.61 -9.20
C GLU A 226 -26.12 3.99 -8.18
N ALA A 227 -25.36 2.97 -8.56
CA ALA A 227 -24.36 2.33 -7.70
C ALA A 227 -23.29 3.32 -7.22
N VAL A 228 -22.78 4.17 -8.12
CA VAL A 228 -21.83 5.22 -7.72
C VAL A 228 -22.49 6.18 -6.74
N CYS A 229 -23.73 6.63 -6.99
CA CYS A 229 -24.45 7.52 -6.08
C CYS A 229 -24.74 6.89 -4.71
N TYR A 230 -25.06 5.59 -4.65
CA TYR A 230 -25.20 4.87 -3.38
C TYR A 230 -23.88 4.77 -2.63
N GLY A 231 -22.77 4.52 -3.35
CA GLY A 231 -21.44 4.55 -2.77
C GLY A 231 -21.05 5.96 -2.27
N THR A 232 -21.46 7.02 -2.98
CA THR A 232 -21.30 8.41 -2.55
C THR A 232 -22.06 8.64 -1.25
N ARG A 233 -23.34 8.24 -1.19
CA ARG A 233 -24.15 8.28 0.04
C ARG A 233 -23.47 7.55 1.19
N ALA A 234 -22.96 6.34 0.96
CA ALA A 234 -22.26 5.57 1.98
C ALA A 234 -20.97 6.26 2.47
N CYS A 235 -20.25 6.95 1.59
CA CYS A 235 -19.08 7.75 1.96
C CYS A 235 -19.47 8.98 2.79
N LEU A 236 -20.54 9.67 2.40
CA LEU A 236 -21.06 10.82 3.12
C LEU A 236 -21.51 10.43 4.52
N GLU A 237 -22.39 9.43 4.65
CA GLU A 237 -22.85 8.90 5.94
C GLU A 237 -21.65 8.52 6.82
N GLY A 238 -20.64 7.82 6.27
CA GLY A 238 -19.44 7.43 7.02
C GLY A 238 -18.58 8.60 7.50
N LEU A 239 -18.46 9.67 6.71
CA LEU A 239 -17.72 10.89 7.09
C LEU A 239 -18.49 11.73 8.11
N GLU A 240 -19.80 11.85 7.93
CA GLU A 240 -20.71 12.61 8.79
C GLU A 240 -20.82 11.95 10.17
N ASP A 241 -21.04 10.63 10.22
CA ASP A 241 -21.07 9.83 11.45
C ASP A 241 -19.75 9.93 12.23
N ALA A 242 -18.62 9.87 11.52
CA ALA A 242 -17.30 9.95 12.13
C ALA A 242 -17.03 11.30 12.80
N SER A 243 -17.53 12.38 12.20
CA SER A 243 -17.24 13.76 12.60
C SER A 243 -18.34 14.43 13.42
N GLY A 244 -19.50 13.78 13.56
CA GLY A 244 -20.68 14.38 14.17
C GLY A 244 -21.15 15.62 13.40
N THR A 245 -20.87 15.67 12.10
CA THR A 245 -21.15 16.80 11.22
C THR A 245 -22.19 16.41 10.20
N GLU A 246 -23.13 17.30 9.91
CA GLU A 246 -24.09 17.13 8.82
C GLU A 246 -23.89 18.26 7.82
N ALA A 247 -23.66 17.91 6.56
CA ALA A 247 -23.57 18.85 5.46
C ALA A 247 -24.88 18.84 4.66
N ASP A 248 -25.53 20.01 4.57
CA ASP A 248 -26.79 20.18 3.82
C ASP A 248 -26.56 20.27 2.29
N GLU A 249 -25.39 20.75 1.88
CA GLU A 249 -25.03 21.01 0.49
C GLU A 249 -23.67 20.40 0.16
N VAL A 250 -23.55 19.84 -1.04
CA VAL A 250 -22.32 19.28 -1.61
C VAL A 250 -21.90 20.11 -2.81
N VAL A 251 -20.75 20.78 -2.75
CA VAL A 251 -20.22 21.49 -3.91
C VAL A 251 -19.56 20.48 -4.85
N VAL A 252 -20.05 20.35 -6.08
CA VAL A 252 -19.59 19.31 -7.02
C VAL A 252 -18.76 19.90 -8.14
N ALA A 253 -17.68 19.20 -8.49
CA ALA A 253 -16.79 19.56 -9.58
C ALA A 253 -16.34 18.35 -10.39
N GLY A 254 -15.81 18.60 -11.59
CA GLY A 254 -15.20 17.57 -12.42
C GLY A 254 -16.18 16.82 -13.33
N GLY A 255 -15.83 15.60 -13.73
CA GLY A 255 -16.44 14.92 -14.87
C GLY A 255 -17.95 14.66 -14.80
N ALA A 256 -18.50 14.49 -13.59
CA ALA A 256 -19.92 14.19 -13.38
C ALA A 256 -20.83 15.40 -13.65
N THR A 257 -20.30 16.64 -13.58
CA THR A 257 -21.10 17.86 -13.78
C THR A 257 -21.63 18.01 -15.21
N ARG A 258 -21.11 17.22 -16.16
CA ARG A 258 -21.54 17.19 -17.56
C ARG A 258 -22.78 16.32 -17.80
N SER A 259 -23.26 15.59 -16.79
CA SER A 259 -24.43 14.72 -16.88
C SER A 259 -25.54 15.24 -15.95
N PRO A 260 -26.58 15.91 -16.46
CA PRO A 260 -27.71 16.37 -15.66
C PRO A 260 -28.41 15.22 -14.93
N LEU A 261 -28.53 14.05 -15.58
CA LEU A 261 -29.09 12.86 -14.95
C LEU A 261 -28.25 12.44 -13.74
N TRP A 262 -26.93 12.35 -13.90
CA TRP A 262 -26.08 11.85 -12.83
C TRP A 262 -25.99 12.83 -11.64
N LEU A 263 -26.05 14.13 -11.90
CA LEU A 263 -26.19 15.15 -10.87
C LEU A 263 -27.51 15.00 -10.09
N GLN A 264 -28.63 14.84 -10.80
CA GLN A 264 -29.93 14.64 -10.16
C GLN A 264 -29.96 13.34 -9.35
N LEU A 265 -29.34 12.27 -9.84
CA LEU A 265 -29.21 11.00 -9.10
C LEU A 265 -28.40 11.15 -7.83
N HIS A 266 -27.30 11.92 -7.85
CA HIS A 266 -26.54 12.21 -6.65
C HIS A 266 -27.40 12.93 -5.61
N ALA A 267 -28.14 13.97 -6.01
CA ALA A 267 -29.04 14.69 -5.11
C ALA A 267 -30.13 13.76 -4.57
N ASP A 268 -30.86 13.06 -5.44
CA ASP A 268 -31.97 12.19 -5.06
C ASP A 268 -31.53 11.03 -4.15
N VAL A 269 -30.39 10.39 -4.43
CA VAL A 269 -29.90 9.25 -3.66
C VAL A 269 -29.35 9.67 -2.31
N THR A 270 -28.62 10.78 -2.23
CA THR A 270 -28.01 11.26 -0.98
C THR A 270 -28.97 12.08 -0.11
N GLY A 271 -30.05 12.61 -0.70
CA GLY A 271 -30.95 13.54 -0.03
C GLY A 271 -30.35 14.94 0.17
N LYS A 272 -29.18 15.25 -0.43
CA LYS A 272 -28.47 16.53 -0.26
C LYS A 272 -28.57 17.40 -1.51
N LYS A 273 -28.39 18.70 -1.34
CA LYS A 273 -28.31 19.64 -2.48
C LYS A 273 -26.93 19.56 -3.13
N PHE A 274 -26.88 19.57 -4.46
CA PHE A 274 -25.63 19.61 -5.20
C PHE A 274 -25.44 20.98 -5.84
N VAL A 275 -24.35 21.66 -5.48
CA VAL A 275 -24.07 23.04 -5.91
C VAL A 275 -22.97 23.03 -6.96
N LEU A 276 -23.23 23.66 -8.10
CA LEU A 276 -22.25 23.88 -9.16
C LEU A 276 -21.75 25.33 -9.08
N ASN A 277 -20.48 25.51 -9.42
CA ASN A 277 -19.88 26.83 -9.58
C ASN A 277 -19.73 27.18 -11.07
N GLU A 278 -19.70 28.48 -11.38
CA GLU A 278 -19.44 29.00 -12.73
C GLU A 278 -18.06 28.56 -13.23
N ASN A 279 -17.04 28.63 -12.37
CA ASN A 279 -15.73 28.09 -12.65
C ASN A 279 -15.66 26.63 -12.24
N THR A 280 -15.45 25.76 -13.22
CA THR A 280 -15.37 24.31 -13.02
C THR A 280 -13.94 23.82 -12.74
N ASP A 281 -12.93 24.69 -12.92
CA ASP A 281 -11.53 24.43 -12.58
C ASP A 281 -11.21 24.96 -11.18
N GLY A 282 -11.60 24.17 -10.18
CA GLY A 282 -11.35 24.46 -8.77
C GLY A 282 -9.86 24.72 -8.46
N PRO A 283 -8.93 23.84 -8.85
CA PRO A 283 -7.51 24.06 -8.56
C PRO A 283 -6.96 25.36 -9.14
N LEU A 284 -7.32 25.71 -10.38
CA LEU A 284 -6.86 26.95 -11.00
C LEU A 284 -7.41 28.19 -10.27
N LEU A 285 -8.71 28.20 -9.96
CA LEU A 285 -9.30 29.30 -9.20
C LEU A 285 -8.74 29.38 -7.77
N GLY A 286 -8.47 28.23 -7.16
CA GLY A 286 -7.82 28.13 -5.85
C GLY A 286 -6.43 28.76 -5.85
N CYS A 287 -5.61 28.49 -6.87
CA CYS A 287 -4.32 29.17 -7.04
C CYS A 287 -4.47 30.69 -7.15
N ALA A 288 -5.48 31.18 -7.90
CA ALA A 288 -5.74 32.62 -8.03
C ALA A 288 -6.22 33.25 -6.71
N ILE A 289 -7.04 32.53 -5.93
CA ILE A 289 -7.48 32.94 -4.59
C ILE A 289 -6.28 33.03 -3.64
N LEU A 290 -5.40 32.02 -3.62
CA LEU A 290 -4.21 32.06 -2.77
C LEU A 290 -3.28 33.21 -3.19
N ALA A 291 -3.05 33.38 -4.50
CA ALA A 291 -2.22 34.46 -5.03
C ALA A 291 -2.77 35.85 -4.68
N SER A 292 -4.09 36.05 -4.69
CA SER A 292 -4.71 37.33 -4.35
C SER A 292 -4.55 37.69 -2.87
N VAL A 293 -4.57 36.69 -1.98
CA VAL A 293 -4.26 36.88 -0.55
C VAL A 293 -2.80 37.25 -0.36
N GLY A 294 -1.86 36.49 -0.94
CA GLY A 294 -0.43 36.79 -0.81
C GLY A 294 -0.02 38.11 -1.47
N ALA A 295 -0.76 38.58 -2.48
CA ALA A 295 -0.60 39.90 -3.08
C ALA A 295 -1.26 41.04 -2.27
N GLY A 296 -1.98 40.73 -1.19
CA GLY A 296 -2.65 41.71 -0.34
C GLY A 296 -3.94 42.31 -0.92
N VAL A 297 -4.53 41.67 -1.94
CA VAL A 297 -5.83 42.09 -2.52
C VAL A 297 -6.97 41.78 -1.57
N TYR A 298 -6.89 40.64 -0.88
CA TYR A 298 -7.82 40.22 0.17
C TYR A 298 -7.05 39.89 1.45
N GLY A 299 -7.69 40.03 2.61
CA GLY A 299 -7.05 39.80 3.91
C GLY A 299 -7.04 38.34 4.36
N SER A 300 -7.84 37.47 3.75
CA SER A 300 -7.91 36.04 4.09
C SER A 300 -8.34 35.18 2.89
N VAL A 301 -8.07 33.87 2.97
CA VAL A 301 -8.47 32.90 1.93
C VAL A 301 -10.00 32.79 1.86
N GLU A 302 -10.67 32.86 2.99
CA GLU A 302 -12.13 32.84 3.10
C GLU A 302 -12.76 34.06 2.44
N GLU A 303 -12.26 35.26 2.74
CA GLU A 303 -12.73 36.50 2.12
C GLU A 303 -12.52 36.47 0.59
N ALA A 304 -11.35 36.03 0.14
CA ALA A 304 -11.05 35.89 -1.28
C ALA A 304 -11.99 34.85 -1.94
N ALA A 305 -12.21 33.70 -1.30
CA ALA A 305 -13.13 32.68 -1.80
C ALA A 305 -14.58 33.18 -1.89
N GLU A 306 -15.08 33.91 -0.88
CA GLU A 306 -16.41 34.53 -0.91
C GLU A 306 -16.60 35.53 -2.05
N ASN A 307 -15.55 36.27 -2.40
CA ASN A 307 -15.60 37.28 -3.45
C ASN A 307 -15.34 36.71 -4.87
N MET A 308 -14.53 35.66 -4.97
CA MET A 308 -14.06 35.12 -6.26
C MET A 308 -14.84 33.89 -6.73
N VAL A 309 -15.39 33.09 -5.81
CA VAL A 309 -16.19 31.90 -6.17
C VAL A 309 -17.63 32.32 -6.48
N ARG A 310 -18.12 31.94 -7.66
CA ARG A 310 -19.49 32.20 -8.11
C ARG A 310 -20.26 30.90 -8.28
N ARG A 311 -21.37 30.78 -7.55
CA ARG A 311 -22.31 29.65 -7.68
C ARG A 311 -23.14 29.84 -8.95
N SER A 312 -23.36 28.79 -9.72
CA SER A 312 -24.12 28.81 -10.98
C SER A 312 -25.49 28.13 -10.88
N GLU A 313 -25.52 26.92 -10.32
CA GLU A 313 -26.72 26.07 -10.30
C GLU A 313 -26.79 25.28 -8.99
N VAL A 314 -28.01 25.00 -8.52
CA VAL A 314 -28.27 24.13 -7.36
C VAL A 314 -29.26 23.06 -7.77
N ILE A 315 -28.85 21.80 -7.64
CA ILE A 315 -29.66 20.62 -7.91
C ILE A 315 -30.24 20.14 -6.59
N GLU A 316 -31.57 20.24 -6.44
CA GLU A 316 -32.27 19.82 -5.25
C GLU A 316 -32.76 18.37 -5.35
N PRO A 317 -32.74 17.59 -4.24
CA PRO A 317 -33.32 16.26 -4.21
C PRO A 317 -34.83 16.35 -4.42
N ARG A 318 -35.38 15.46 -5.26
CA ARG A 318 -36.82 15.35 -5.48
C ARG A 318 -37.44 14.51 -4.34
N PRO A 319 -38.30 15.06 -3.46
CA PRO A 319 -38.66 14.41 -2.20
C PRO A 319 -39.26 13.00 -2.35
N GLU A 320 -40.17 12.80 -3.31
CA GLU A 320 -40.79 11.49 -3.51
C GLU A 320 -39.84 10.45 -4.12
N VAL A 321 -38.87 10.90 -4.93
CA VAL A 321 -37.84 10.04 -5.51
C VAL A 321 -36.78 9.69 -4.47
N ALA A 322 -36.37 10.65 -3.65
CA ALA A 322 -35.43 10.45 -2.55
C ALA A 322 -35.94 9.39 -1.56
N LYS A 323 -37.23 9.43 -1.18
CA LYS A 323 -37.86 8.38 -0.35
C LYS A 323 -37.79 6.98 -0.98
N ALA A 324 -37.91 6.89 -2.31
CA ALA A 324 -37.78 5.62 -3.01
C ALA A 324 -36.32 5.12 -2.94
N TYR A 325 -35.34 6.01 -3.15
CA TYR A 325 -33.93 5.69 -3.03
C TYR A 325 -33.49 5.37 -1.60
N ASP A 326 -34.06 6.00 -0.57
CA ASP A 326 -33.84 5.63 0.83
C ASP A 326 -34.19 4.16 1.07
N ARG A 327 -35.40 3.76 0.63
CA ARG A 327 -35.83 2.37 0.75
C ARG A 327 -34.91 1.42 -0.01
N LEU A 328 -34.55 1.76 -1.25
CA LEU A 328 -33.66 0.93 -2.07
C LEU A 328 -32.25 0.82 -1.46
N TYR A 329 -31.73 1.91 -0.91
CA TYR A 329 -30.44 1.93 -0.25
C TYR A 329 -30.43 1.02 0.98
N ASP A 330 -31.45 1.16 1.85
CA ASP A 330 -31.59 0.40 3.09
C ASP A 330 -31.91 -1.08 2.89
N GLU A 331 -32.87 -1.36 2.02
CA GLU A 331 -33.41 -2.70 1.86
C GLU A 331 -32.61 -3.54 0.88
N VAL A 332 -31.95 -2.91 -0.10
CA VAL A 332 -31.27 -3.59 -1.21
C VAL A 332 -29.77 -3.30 -1.20
N TYR A 333 -29.33 -2.09 -1.52
CA TYR A 333 -27.90 -1.82 -1.80
C TYR A 333 -26.99 -2.20 -0.61
N LYS A 334 -27.33 -1.78 0.61
CA LYS A 334 -26.58 -2.13 1.83
C LYS A 334 -26.51 -3.64 2.10
N LYS A 335 -27.45 -4.43 1.58
CA LYS A 335 -27.50 -5.89 1.75
C LYS A 335 -26.86 -6.67 0.60
N VAL A 336 -26.86 -6.12 -0.61
CA VAL A 336 -26.27 -6.79 -1.79
C VAL A 336 -24.78 -7.04 -1.57
N ARG A 337 -24.00 -6.02 -1.18
CA ARG A 337 -22.54 -6.18 -1.01
C ARG A 337 -22.19 -7.24 0.04
N PRO A 338 -22.71 -7.23 1.29
CA PRO A 338 -22.48 -8.32 2.24
C PRO A 338 -22.99 -9.67 1.74
N GLY A 339 -24.15 -9.70 1.07
CA GLY A 339 -24.78 -10.92 0.60
C GLY A 339 -24.00 -11.65 -0.49
N VAL A 340 -23.25 -10.93 -1.32
CA VAL A 340 -22.43 -11.53 -2.39
C VAL A 340 -20.93 -11.57 -2.06
N ARG A 341 -20.50 -10.92 -0.97
CA ARG A 341 -19.07 -10.68 -0.63
C ARG A 341 -18.20 -11.92 -0.78
N ASP A 342 -18.55 -12.99 -0.08
CA ASP A 342 -17.72 -14.20 -0.04
C ASP A 342 -17.62 -14.85 -1.43
N THR A 343 -18.74 -14.91 -2.15
CA THR A 343 -18.78 -15.43 -3.52
C THR A 343 -17.95 -14.59 -4.47
N VAL A 344 -18.11 -13.27 -4.44
CA VAL A 344 -17.38 -12.40 -5.36
C VAL A 344 -15.89 -12.34 -5.00
N HIS A 345 -15.51 -12.46 -3.72
CA HIS A 345 -14.12 -12.63 -3.31
C HIS A 345 -13.51 -13.94 -3.81
N ALA A 346 -14.26 -15.04 -3.72
CA ALA A 346 -13.83 -16.31 -4.32
C ALA A 346 -13.63 -16.17 -5.84
N MET A 347 -14.53 -15.46 -6.54
CA MET A 347 -14.36 -15.16 -7.97
C MET A 347 -13.15 -14.27 -8.26
N ALA A 348 -12.88 -13.27 -7.42
CA ALA A 348 -11.69 -12.43 -7.54
C ALA A 348 -10.40 -13.24 -7.35
N ALA A 349 -10.41 -14.21 -6.43
CA ALA A 349 -9.31 -15.17 -6.24
C ALA A 349 -9.08 -16.07 -7.47
N LEU A 350 -10.11 -16.31 -8.31
CA LEU A 350 -9.92 -17.02 -9.59
C LEU A 350 -9.19 -16.15 -10.63
N ARG A 351 -9.45 -14.83 -10.67
CA ARG A 351 -8.72 -13.89 -11.55
C ARG A 351 -7.26 -13.75 -11.12
N GLY A 352 -7.01 -13.81 -9.82
CA GLY A 352 -5.70 -13.98 -9.23
C GLY A 352 -5.32 -15.45 -9.08
N GLY A 353 -5.33 -16.23 -10.18
CA GLY A 353 -4.83 -17.61 -10.26
C GLY A 353 -4.95 -18.42 -8.95
N ALA A 354 -6.14 -18.95 -8.69
CA ALA A 354 -6.49 -19.91 -7.63
C ALA A 354 -5.77 -19.71 -6.27
N SER A 355 -6.45 -19.05 -5.33
CA SER A 355 -6.24 -19.33 -3.90
C SER A 355 -7.57 -19.74 -3.27
N ASP A 356 -7.69 -21.02 -2.96
CA ASP A 356 -8.74 -21.52 -2.06
C ASP A 356 -8.46 -20.98 -0.66
N HIS A 357 -9.07 -19.85 -0.32
CA HIS A 357 -9.23 -19.42 1.07
C HIS A 357 -10.55 -19.98 1.60
N ASP A 358 -10.48 -21.17 2.19
CA ASP A 358 -11.51 -21.66 3.11
C ASP A 358 -11.48 -20.80 4.39
N ASP A 359 -12.38 -19.83 4.46
CA ASP A 359 -12.52 -18.88 5.58
C ASP A 359 -13.20 -19.52 6.82
N SER A 360 -13.44 -20.84 6.82
CA SER A 360 -14.14 -21.53 7.92
C SER A 360 -13.28 -21.93 9.12
N ARG A 361 -11.98 -21.59 9.17
CA ARG A 361 -11.08 -22.01 10.27
C ARG A 361 -10.58 -20.95 11.24
N VAL A 362 -10.91 -19.67 11.09
CA VAL A 362 -10.45 -18.64 12.03
C VAL A 362 -11.61 -18.16 12.91
N ARG A 363 -11.98 -18.98 13.90
CA ARG A 363 -12.49 -18.42 15.16
C ARG A 363 -11.27 -17.98 15.97
N PRO A 364 -11.24 -16.77 16.56
CA PRO A 364 -10.23 -16.45 17.55
C PRO A 364 -10.53 -17.28 18.80
N ARG A 365 -9.92 -18.46 18.90
CA ARG A 365 -9.75 -19.09 20.22
C ARG A 365 -8.76 -18.21 20.96
N GLY A 366 -9.25 -17.47 21.95
CA GLY A 366 -8.38 -16.81 22.93
C GLY A 366 -7.39 -17.82 23.46
N VAL A 367 -6.10 -17.60 23.20
CA VAL A 367 -5.01 -18.37 23.79
C VAL A 367 -4.33 -17.45 24.77
N GLY A 368 -4.54 -17.72 26.06
CA GLY A 368 -3.82 -17.07 27.14
C GLY A 368 -2.31 -17.21 26.93
N TRP A 369 -1.60 -16.09 27.07
CA TRP A 369 -0.16 -16.00 26.96
C TRP A 369 0.48 -16.65 28.19
N GLY A 370 0.69 -17.96 28.13
CA GLY A 370 1.46 -18.71 29.12
C GLY A 370 2.96 -18.52 28.90
N LEU A 371 3.65 -18.02 29.93
CA LEU A 371 5.10 -17.77 30.04
C LEU A 371 6.01 -18.96 29.65
N SER A 372 5.46 -20.16 29.46
CA SER A 372 6.18 -21.34 28.97
C SER A 372 6.48 -21.31 27.46
N ARG A 373 5.75 -20.52 26.65
CA ARG A 373 5.94 -20.45 25.18
C ARG A 373 7.11 -19.59 24.71
N LEU A 374 7.63 -18.68 25.54
CA LEU A 374 8.80 -17.87 25.22
C LEU A 374 10.12 -18.68 25.21
N ARG A 375 10.11 -19.91 25.77
CA ARG A 375 11.29 -20.79 25.80
C ARG A 375 11.54 -21.58 24.51
N ALA A 376 10.56 -21.68 23.61
CA ALA A 376 10.72 -22.46 22.37
C ALA A 376 11.12 -21.61 21.15
N ILE A 377 10.92 -20.29 21.22
CA ILE A 377 11.30 -19.35 20.13
C ILE A 377 12.78 -18.95 20.23
N ARG A 378 13.36 -19.03 21.42
CA ARG A 378 14.81 -19.04 21.61
C ARG A 378 15.21 -20.50 21.62
N GLY A 379 15.90 -20.96 20.57
CA GLY A 379 16.40 -22.33 20.49
C GLY A 379 16.92 -22.80 21.84
N GLY A 380 16.50 -24.01 22.23
CA GLY A 380 17.05 -24.69 23.39
C GLY A 380 18.57 -24.60 23.35
N ASP A 381 19.15 -24.20 24.47
CA ASP A 381 20.59 -24.14 24.76
C ASP A 381 21.45 -23.25 23.83
N GLY A 382 21.01 -22.03 23.51
CA GLY A 382 21.90 -20.91 23.16
C GLY A 382 22.83 -21.04 21.94
N GLY A 383 22.74 -22.13 21.18
CA GLY A 383 23.51 -22.40 19.95
C GLY A 383 22.83 -21.89 18.68
N PRO A 384 23.53 -21.93 17.53
CA PRO A 384 22.99 -21.45 16.26
C PRO A 384 21.86 -22.36 15.74
N ILE A 385 20.96 -21.78 14.96
CA ILE A 385 19.89 -22.51 14.26
C ILE A 385 20.51 -23.27 13.08
N ILE A 386 20.25 -24.58 12.99
CA ILE A 386 20.65 -25.38 11.82
C ILE A 386 19.53 -25.33 10.78
N SER A 387 19.86 -24.92 9.56
CA SER A 387 18.93 -24.78 8.44
C SER A 387 19.36 -25.67 7.27
N PRO A 388 18.76 -26.85 7.04
CA PRO A 388 19.14 -27.72 5.94
C PRO A 388 18.88 -27.07 4.57
N SER A 389 19.88 -27.04 3.70
CA SER A 389 19.70 -26.64 2.29
C SER A 389 19.14 -27.81 1.49
N LEU A 390 17.90 -27.65 1.01
CA LEU A 390 17.20 -28.67 0.21
C LEU A 390 17.83 -28.87 -1.18
N LEU A 391 18.74 -27.99 -1.60
CA LEU A 391 19.53 -28.19 -2.82
C LEU A 391 20.30 -29.51 -2.80
N ALA A 392 20.76 -29.94 -1.62
CA ALA A 392 21.55 -31.16 -1.45
C ALA A 392 20.72 -32.43 -1.15
N ALA A 393 19.41 -32.29 -0.99
CA ALA A 393 18.48 -33.38 -0.67
C ALA A 393 18.28 -34.33 -1.88
N ASP A 394 17.69 -35.49 -1.64
CA ASP A 394 17.18 -36.34 -2.72
C ASP A 394 15.88 -35.76 -3.29
N TRP A 395 15.95 -35.13 -4.47
CA TRP A 395 14.80 -34.48 -5.09
C TRP A 395 13.71 -35.46 -5.52
N SER A 396 14.05 -36.74 -5.71
CA SER A 396 13.06 -37.78 -6.03
C SER A 396 12.19 -38.16 -4.82
N ASP A 397 12.65 -37.88 -3.60
CA ASP A 397 11.93 -38.10 -2.34
C ASP A 397 11.94 -36.86 -1.43
N MET A 398 11.62 -35.68 -2.00
CA MET A 398 11.60 -34.43 -1.22
C MET A 398 10.68 -34.50 0.01
N LYS A 399 9.60 -35.29 -0.06
CA LYS A 399 8.71 -35.52 1.09
C LYS A 399 9.45 -36.21 2.24
N GLY A 400 10.16 -37.30 1.96
CA GLY A 400 10.95 -38.02 2.95
C GLY A 400 12.08 -37.15 3.51
N GLU A 401 12.74 -36.37 2.67
CA GLU A 401 13.83 -35.49 3.07
C GLU A 401 13.37 -34.37 4.03
N VAL A 402 12.23 -33.73 3.77
CA VAL A 402 11.64 -32.74 4.68
C VAL A 402 11.17 -33.38 5.98
N GLN A 403 10.57 -34.57 5.92
CA GLN A 403 10.14 -35.29 7.12
C GLN A 403 11.33 -35.62 8.04
N LYS A 404 12.47 -36.06 7.49
CA LYS A 404 13.71 -36.29 8.25
C LYS A 404 14.16 -35.04 9.01
N CYS A 405 14.07 -33.86 8.39
CA CYS A 405 14.43 -32.60 9.04
C CYS A 405 13.52 -32.29 10.24
N ILE A 406 12.21 -32.50 10.08
CA ILE A 406 11.22 -32.30 11.14
C ILE A 406 11.42 -33.29 12.29
N ASP A 407 11.67 -34.56 11.97
CA ASP A 407 11.91 -35.62 12.95
C ASP A 407 13.17 -35.36 13.79
N ALA A 408 14.20 -34.75 13.18
CA ALA A 408 15.40 -34.27 13.86
C ALA A 408 15.18 -32.97 14.69
N GLY A 409 13.95 -32.48 14.74
CA GLY A 409 13.56 -31.30 15.52
C GLY A 409 13.99 -29.97 14.91
N LEU A 410 14.24 -29.91 13.60
CA LEU A 410 14.59 -28.67 12.91
C LEU A 410 13.33 -27.90 12.53
N THR A 411 13.35 -26.58 12.78
CA THR A 411 12.20 -25.68 12.56
C THR A 411 12.43 -24.69 11.42
N GLN A 412 13.52 -24.82 10.68
CA GLN A 412 13.89 -23.93 9.58
C GLN A 412 14.50 -24.75 8.44
N LEU A 413 14.09 -24.49 7.20
CA LEU A 413 14.66 -25.06 5.98
C LEU A 413 15.12 -23.92 5.06
N HIS A 414 16.21 -24.19 4.34
CA HIS A 414 16.74 -23.30 3.31
C HIS A 414 16.43 -23.87 1.92
N VAL A 415 15.89 -23.02 1.05
CA VAL A 415 15.34 -23.38 -0.25
C VAL A 415 16.01 -22.52 -1.33
N ASP A 416 17.00 -23.08 -2.00
CA ASP A 416 17.77 -22.41 -3.06
C ASP A 416 17.05 -22.45 -4.41
N VAL A 417 16.67 -21.28 -4.92
CA VAL A 417 15.94 -21.10 -6.18
C VAL A 417 16.85 -20.45 -7.20
N PHE A 418 17.25 -21.23 -8.20
CA PHE A 418 18.12 -20.81 -9.30
C PHE A 418 17.37 -20.94 -10.63
N ASP A 419 17.50 -19.94 -11.50
CA ASP A 419 16.78 -19.87 -12.78
C ASP A 419 17.62 -20.25 -14.00
N GLY A 420 18.90 -20.59 -13.79
CA GLY A 420 19.86 -20.90 -14.84
C GLY A 420 20.28 -19.71 -15.72
N VAL A 421 19.81 -18.49 -15.39
CA VAL A 421 20.14 -17.26 -16.11
C VAL A 421 21.12 -16.41 -15.31
N TYR A 422 20.82 -16.15 -14.02
CA TYR A 422 21.72 -15.38 -13.17
C TYR A 422 22.98 -16.17 -12.84
N ILE A 423 22.81 -17.42 -12.41
CA ILE A 423 23.89 -18.40 -12.40
C ILE A 423 23.95 -18.97 -13.81
N ASP A 424 24.85 -18.44 -14.64
CA ASP A 424 25.04 -18.83 -16.05
C ASP A 424 25.56 -20.28 -16.16
N SER A 425 24.67 -21.24 -15.93
CA SER A 425 24.93 -22.65 -15.99
C SER A 425 23.65 -23.41 -16.29
N PRO A 426 23.63 -24.31 -17.30
CA PRO A 426 22.47 -25.13 -17.59
C PRO A 426 22.15 -26.15 -16.49
N LEU A 427 23.07 -26.35 -15.54
CA LEU A 427 22.84 -27.17 -14.36
C LEU A 427 22.18 -26.38 -13.23
N ALA A 428 22.15 -25.04 -13.30
CA ALA A 428 21.70 -24.15 -12.22
C ALA A 428 20.21 -23.82 -12.36
N LEU A 429 19.43 -24.81 -12.75
CA LEU A 429 17.97 -24.75 -12.71
C LEU A 429 17.50 -25.67 -11.59
N THR A 430 16.97 -25.08 -10.52
CA THR A 430 16.50 -25.84 -9.36
C THR A 430 14.97 -25.97 -9.40
N PHE A 431 14.29 -25.60 -8.32
CA PHE A 431 12.84 -25.60 -8.20
C PHE A 431 12.32 -24.17 -8.02
N GLY A 432 11.03 -23.96 -8.29
CA GLY A 432 10.37 -22.66 -8.18
C GLY A 432 9.34 -22.58 -7.05
N PRO A 433 8.44 -21.57 -7.09
CA PRO A 433 7.36 -21.40 -6.10
C PRO A 433 6.51 -22.65 -5.87
N GLN A 434 6.35 -23.51 -6.88
CA GLN A 434 5.59 -24.76 -6.78
C GLN A 434 6.16 -25.74 -5.74
N MET A 435 7.49 -25.78 -5.57
CA MET A 435 8.12 -26.61 -4.55
C MET A 435 7.90 -26.04 -3.16
N VAL A 436 8.04 -24.72 -3.02
CA VAL A 436 7.79 -24.01 -1.76
C VAL A 436 6.34 -24.26 -1.31
N GLU A 437 5.37 -24.17 -2.23
CA GLU A 437 3.97 -24.48 -2.00
C GLU A 437 3.75 -25.94 -1.60
N GLY A 438 4.39 -26.87 -2.32
CA GLY A 438 4.31 -28.31 -2.03
C GLY A 438 4.85 -28.68 -0.64
N ILE A 439 5.86 -27.97 -0.15
CA ILE A 439 6.41 -28.13 1.20
C ILE A 439 5.49 -27.45 2.22
N SER A 440 5.13 -26.18 2.00
CA SER A 440 4.33 -25.37 2.93
C SER A 440 2.95 -25.98 3.16
N SER A 441 2.25 -26.39 2.11
CA SER A 441 0.92 -27.01 2.21
C SER A 441 0.93 -28.35 2.97
N ARG A 442 2.01 -29.12 2.85
CA ARG A 442 2.12 -30.46 3.46
C ARG A 442 2.65 -30.42 4.88
N PHE A 443 3.53 -29.47 5.20
CA PHE A 443 4.26 -29.44 6.47
C PHE A 443 4.04 -28.15 7.30
N GLY A 444 3.21 -27.20 6.84
CA GLY A 444 2.99 -25.92 7.51
C GLY A 444 2.48 -26.01 8.95
N ALA A 445 1.79 -27.10 9.31
CA ALA A 445 1.34 -27.36 10.69
C ALA A 445 2.50 -27.56 11.69
N HIS A 446 3.73 -27.78 11.21
CA HIS A 446 4.93 -27.98 12.03
C HIS A 446 5.65 -26.66 12.39
N ASN A 447 5.05 -25.50 12.12
CA ASN A 447 5.63 -24.18 12.39
C ASN A 447 7.03 -23.99 11.74
N LEU A 448 7.17 -24.53 10.54
CA LEU A 448 8.41 -24.57 9.78
C LEU A 448 8.67 -23.20 9.12
N THR A 449 9.85 -22.63 9.34
CA THR A 449 10.32 -21.45 8.58
C THR A 449 10.91 -21.91 7.25
N LEU A 450 10.37 -21.40 6.14
CA LEU A 450 10.92 -21.59 4.80
C LEU A 450 11.68 -20.33 4.36
N ASP A 451 13.01 -20.41 4.39
CA ASP A 451 13.89 -19.38 3.86
C ASP A 451 14.18 -19.67 2.39
N VAL A 452 13.66 -18.83 1.51
CA VAL A 452 13.83 -18.98 0.06
C VAL A 452 14.94 -18.06 -0.41
N HIS A 453 16.08 -18.63 -0.78
CA HIS A 453 17.21 -17.90 -1.32
C HIS A 453 17.09 -17.80 -2.85
N LEU A 454 16.99 -16.58 -3.36
CA LEU A 454 16.80 -16.29 -4.78
C LEU A 454 18.15 -15.89 -5.43
N CYS A 455 18.73 -16.80 -6.21
CA CYS A 455 19.80 -16.49 -7.14
C CYS A 455 19.23 -16.55 -8.57
N VAL A 456 18.45 -15.52 -8.92
CA VAL A 456 17.69 -15.44 -10.17
C VAL A 456 17.85 -14.07 -10.82
N ASP A 457 17.64 -13.98 -12.13
CA ASP A 457 17.50 -12.73 -12.86
C ASP A 457 16.17 -12.05 -12.47
N ARG A 458 16.22 -10.73 -12.26
CA ARG A 458 15.06 -9.89 -11.87
C ARG A 458 14.24 -10.49 -10.72
N PRO A 459 14.83 -10.62 -9.52
CA PRO A 459 14.21 -11.32 -8.38
C PRO A 459 12.86 -10.73 -7.94
N GLN A 460 12.58 -9.47 -8.28
CA GLN A 460 11.31 -8.80 -7.99
C GLN A 460 10.09 -9.56 -8.55
N ARG A 461 10.26 -10.31 -9.65
CA ARG A 461 9.20 -11.12 -10.27
C ARG A 461 8.71 -12.26 -9.38
N TYR A 462 9.51 -12.67 -8.39
CA TYR A 462 9.22 -13.81 -7.52
C TYR A 462 8.58 -13.42 -6.19
N ALA A 463 8.45 -12.12 -5.85
CA ALA A 463 7.89 -11.66 -4.57
C ALA A 463 6.50 -12.25 -4.28
N ALA A 464 5.53 -11.94 -5.15
CA ALA A 464 4.15 -12.38 -4.97
C ALA A 464 3.97 -13.90 -5.15
N PRO A 465 4.62 -14.57 -6.13
CA PRO A 465 4.62 -16.02 -6.21
C PRO A 465 5.16 -16.72 -4.95
N MET A 466 6.26 -16.26 -4.37
CA MET A 466 6.83 -16.86 -3.16
C MET A 466 5.96 -16.62 -1.92
N ALA A 467 5.33 -15.44 -1.81
CA ALA A 467 4.36 -15.16 -0.75
C ALA A 467 3.17 -16.14 -0.82
N ARG A 468 2.58 -16.32 -2.01
CA ARG A 468 1.48 -17.28 -2.21
C ARG A 468 1.89 -18.72 -1.94
N ALA A 469 3.12 -19.09 -2.31
CA ALA A 469 3.65 -20.41 -2.05
C ALA A 469 3.88 -20.70 -0.56
N GLY A 470 3.72 -19.71 0.31
CA GLY A 470 3.90 -19.88 1.76
C GLY A 470 5.37 -19.87 2.18
N ALA A 471 6.24 -19.16 1.44
CA ALA A 471 7.57 -18.81 1.94
C ALA A 471 7.43 -18.04 3.26
N SER A 472 8.36 -18.24 4.20
CA SER A 472 8.40 -17.45 5.43
C SER A 472 9.28 -16.21 5.29
N ARG A 473 10.31 -16.33 4.45
CA ARG A 473 11.28 -15.28 4.14
C ARG A 473 11.81 -15.46 2.74
N VAL A 474 12.04 -14.36 2.04
CA VAL A 474 12.79 -14.33 0.79
C VAL A 474 14.13 -13.65 1.04
N ILE A 475 15.21 -14.34 0.71
CA ILE A 475 16.59 -13.86 0.76
C ILE A 475 17.04 -13.63 -0.67
N PHE A 476 17.26 -12.37 -1.08
CA PHE A 476 17.63 -12.07 -2.46
C PHE A 476 19.13 -11.81 -2.60
N GLN A 477 19.74 -12.25 -3.69
CA GLN A 477 21.15 -11.99 -3.98
C GLN A 477 21.37 -10.50 -4.28
N TRP A 478 22.27 -9.85 -3.53
CA TRP A 478 22.61 -8.43 -3.74
C TRP A 478 23.12 -8.16 -5.14
N GLU A 479 24.00 -9.04 -5.64
CA GLU A 479 24.66 -8.92 -6.93
C GLU A 479 23.65 -9.02 -8.09
N ALA A 480 22.60 -9.85 -7.96
CA ALA A 480 21.50 -9.86 -8.92
C ALA A 480 20.74 -8.52 -8.99
N MET A 481 20.74 -7.74 -7.90
CA MET A 481 20.20 -6.37 -7.90
C MET A 481 21.17 -5.38 -8.56
N VAL A 482 22.49 -5.57 -8.41
CA VAL A 482 23.50 -4.72 -9.05
C VAL A 482 23.50 -4.89 -10.57
N ASP A 483 23.38 -6.11 -11.05
CA ASP A 483 23.45 -6.40 -12.48
C ASP A 483 22.17 -5.98 -13.24
N SER A 484 21.05 -5.83 -12.54
CA SER A 484 19.73 -5.60 -13.15
C SER A 484 19.26 -4.15 -13.17
N THR A 485 19.98 -3.21 -12.52
CA THR A 485 19.56 -1.80 -12.43
C THR A 485 20.72 -0.81 -12.24
N SER A 486 20.52 0.44 -12.68
CA SER A 486 21.47 1.53 -12.43
C SER A 486 21.44 2.03 -10.97
N TYR A 487 20.47 1.59 -10.16
CA TYR A 487 20.30 2.03 -8.77
C TYR A 487 20.04 0.83 -7.84
N PRO A 488 21.08 0.00 -7.56
CA PRO A 488 20.93 -1.26 -6.81
C PRO A 488 20.36 -1.07 -5.41
N LEU A 489 20.88 -0.10 -4.65
CA LEU A 489 20.43 0.15 -3.27
C LEU A 489 18.93 0.52 -3.22
N ILE A 490 18.49 1.47 -4.06
CA ILE A 490 17.09 1.89 -4.12
C ILE A 490 16.19 0.71 -4.51
N SER A 491 16.62 -0.08 -5.49
CA SER A 491 15.86 -1.24 -5.96
C SER A 491 15.79 -2.35 -4.91
N ALA A 492 16.86 -2.57 -4.14
CA ALA A 492 16.88 -3.53 -3.05
C ALA A 492 15.99 -3.10 -1.88
N ILE A 493 15.97 -1.80 -1.54
CA ILE A 493 15.06 -1.24 -0.52
C ILE A 493 13.60 -1.42 -0.96
N ALA A 494 13.26 -1.04 -2.20
CA ALA A 494 11.91 -1.18 -2.74
C ALA A 494 11.46 -2.66 -2.80
N PHE A 495 12.38 -3.57 -3.12
CA PHE A 495 12.07 -4.99 -3.15
C PHE A 495 11.87 -5.57 -1.74
N ALA A 496 12.72 -5.20 -0.78
CA ALA A 496 12.55 -5.60 0.62
C ALA A 496 11.21 -5.08 1.20
N ASP A 497 10.83 -3.83 0.89
CA ASP A 497 9.52 -3.27 1.27
C ASP A 497 8.35 -4.04 0.62
N THR A 498 8.48 -4.38 -0.66
CA THR A 498 7.49 -5.22 -1.37
C THR A 498 7.30 -6.56 -0.66
N LEU A 499 8.40 -7.24 -0.28
CA LEU A 499 8.33 -8.50 0.47
C LEU A 499 7.58 -8.33 1.79
N ARG A 500 7.87 -7.27 2.55
CA ARG A 500 7.18 -6.96 3.82
C ARG A 500 5.69 -6.71 3.61
N SER A 501 5.30 -5.94 2.59
CA SER A 501 3.90 -5.66 2.28
C SER A 501 3.09 -6.92 1.93
N LEU A 502 3.77 -7.96 1.45
CA LEU A 502 3.20 -9.27 1.15
C LEU A 502 3.19 -10.22 2.36
N GLY A 503 3.59 -9.75 3.54
CA GLY A 503 3.66 -10.55 4.77
C GLY A 503 4.89 -11.44 4.89
N LEU A 504 5.88 -11.28 3.99
CA LEU A 504 7.15 -12.02 4.04
C LEU A 504 8.17 -11.28 4.91
N ARG A 505 9.07 -12.05 5.52
CA ARG A 505 10.36 -11.52 5.98
C ARG A 505 11.30 -11.31 4.79
N ALA A 506 12.23 -10.37 4.91
CA ALA A 506 13.20 -10.07 3.86
C ALA A 506 14.62 -10.38 4.33
N GLY A 507 15.42 -10.95 3.45
CA GLY A 507 16.84 -11.20 3.64
C GLY A 507 17.64 -10.71 2.43
N VAL A 508 18.92 -10.47 2.64
CA VAL A 508 19.86 -10.20 1.54
C VAL A 508 21.04 -11.18 1.64
N SER A 509 21.43 -11.75 0.51
CA SER A 509 22.61 -12.59 0.38
C SER A 509 23.73 -11.83 -0.32
N ILE A 510 24.97 -12.06 0.10
CA ILE A 510 26.17 -11.41 -0.46
C ILE A 510 27.27 -12.43 -0.74
N ASN A 511 27.97 -12.26 -1.86
CA ASN A 511 29.13 -13.05 -2.21
C ASN A 511 30.35 -12.75 -1.30
N PRO A 512 31.36 -13.64 -1.26
CA PRO A 512 32.63 -13.39 -0.58
C PRO A 512 33.32 -12.10 -1.02
N SER A 513 33.18 -11.71 -2.28
CA SER A 513 33.80 -10.51 -2.86
C SER A 513 33.07 -9.19 -2.52
N THR A 514 31.78 -9.23 -2.17
CA THR A 514 30.96 -8.03 -1.97
C THR A 514 31.23 -7.31 -0.66
N SER A 515 31.51 -6.01 -0.69
CA SER A 515 31.80 -5.27 0.53
C SER A 515 30.56 -5.10 1.41
N LEU A 516 30.72 -5.26 2.72
CA LEU A 516 29.63 -4.99 3.67
C LEU A 516 29.19 -3.51 3.66
N SER A 517 30.11 -2.61 3.30
CA SER A 517 29.80 -1.18 3.11
C SER A 517 28.67 -0.95 2.11
N ASP A 518 28.53 -1.82 1.11
CA ASP A 518 27.59 -1.65 0.02
C ASP A 518 26.16 -1.99 0.46
N VAL A 519 26.04 -2.91 1.44
CA VAL A 519 24.75 -3.35 1.99
C VAL A 519 24.39 -2.70 3.31
N TYR A 520 25.33 -2.09 4.06
CA TYR A 520 25.01 -1.38 5.31
C TYR A 520 23.88 -0.35 5.16
N PRO A 521 23.81 0.47 4.10
CA PRO A 521 22.67 1.38 3.91
C PRO A 521 21.33 0.65 3.80
N LEU A 522 21.30 -0.55 3.19
CA LEU A 522 20.11 -1.40 3.14
C LEU A 522 19.77 -1.95 4.53
N LEU A 523 20.75 -2.40 5.30
CA LEU A 523 20.53 -2.92 6.66
C LEU A 523 20.04 -1.84 7.62
N ASP A 524 20.54 -0.61 7.47
CA ASP A 524 20.13 0.55 8.28
C ASP A 524 18.62 0.83 8.16
N THR A 525 17.99 0.50 7.02
CA THR A 525 16.52 0.63 6.85
C THR A 525 15.73 -0.22 7.85
N GLY A 526 16.29 -1.35 8.31
CA GLY A 526 15.59 -2.32 9.16
C GLY A 526 14.57 -3.19 8.43
N LEU A 527 14.50 -3.10 7.11
CA LEU A 527 13.65 -3.98 6.30
C LEU A 527 14.20 -5.40 6.24
N ILE A 528 15.51 -5.59 6.46
CA ILE A 528 16.20 -6.89 6.38
C ILE A 528 16.23 -7.59 7.74
N ASP A 529 15.69 -8.81 7.81
CA ASP A 529 15.70 -9.68 8.99
C ASP A 529 16.94 -10.58 9.07
N VAL A 530 17.55 -10.88 7.92
CA VAL A 530 18.73 -11.77 7.84
C VAL A 530 19.69 -11.30 6.77
N VAL A 531 20.99 -11.33 7.08
CA VAL A 531 22.05 -11.27 6.07
C VAL A 531 22.64 -12.65 5.92
N ASP A 532 22.57 -13.19 4.72
CA ASP A 532 23.26 -14.40 4.32
C ASP A 532 24.65 -14.04 3.80
N VAL A 533 25.68 -14.49 4.51
CA VAL A 533 27.08 -14.35 4.10
C VAL A 533 27.49 -15.64 3.42
N LEU A 534 27.60 -15.61 2.09
CA LEU A 534 28.08 -16.76 1.35
C LEU A 534 29.58 -16.95 1.63
N ALA A 535 29.95 -18.14 2.07
CA ALA A 535 31.33 -18.57 2.23
C ALA A 535 31.94 -19.15 0.94
N VAL A 536 31.16 -19.18 -0.13
CA VAL A 536 31.56 -19.58 -1.49
C VAL A 536 30.84 -18.64 -2.46
N GLU A 537 31.28 -18.53 -3.70
CA GLU A 537 30.50 -17.74 -4.68
C GLU A 537 29.14 -18.40 -4.93
N ALA A 538 28.09 -17.58 -5.13
CA ALA A 538 26.74 -18.04 -5.41
C ALA A 538 26.75 -19.07 -6.57
N GLY A 539 26.14 -20.23 -6.34
CA GLY A 539 26.30 -21.37 -7.24
C GLY A 539 26.02 -22.70 -6.56
N PHE A 540 26.59 -23.78 -7.09
CA PHE A 540 26.34 -25.14 -6.60
C PHE A 540 26.97 -25.40 -5.23
N GLY A 541 26.31 -26.26 -4.45
CA GLY A 541 26.85 -26.80 -3.20
C GLY A 541 28.06 -27.71 -3.41
N GLY A 542 28.93 -27.78 -2.40
CA GLY A 542 30.11 -28.67 -2.37
C GLY A 542 31.47 -27.96 -2.50
N GLN A 543 31.46 -26.65 -2.68
CA GLN A 543 32.65 -25.79 -2.69
C GLN A 543 33.33 -25.72 -1.29
N GLU A 544 34.62 -25.39 -1.26
CA GLU A 544 35.39 -25.25 -0.01
C GLU A 544 35.09 -23.92 0.68
N PHE A 545 34.97 -23.95 2.00
CA PHE A 545 34.64 -22.79 2.84
C PHE A 545 35.74 -21.71 2.74
N ASN A 546 35.37 -20.50 2.31
CA ASN A 546 36.25 -19.34 2.30
C ASN A 546 36.29 -18.65 3.66
N ALA A 547 37.46 -18.62 4.29
CA ALA A 547 37.65 -17.99 5.60
C ALA A 547 37.30 -16.50 5.65
N VAL A 548 37.26 -15.80 4.49
CA VAL A 548 36.80 -14.40 4.40
C VAL A 548 35.39 -14.23 4.97
N ALA A 549 34.51 -15.23 4.85
CA ALA A 549 33.18 -15.18 5.44
C ALA A 549 33.21 -15.03 6.97
N LEU A 550 34.18 -15.63 7.66
CA LEU A 550 34.30 -15.50 9.12
C LEU A 550 34.60 -14.05 9.54
N GLU A 551 35.45 -13.36 8.78
CA GLU A 551 35.76 -11.95 9.05
C GLU A 551 34.54 -11.07 8.79
N LYS A 552 33.79 -11.32 7.70
CA LYS A 552 32.52 -10.62 7.44
C LYS A 552 31.47 -10.87 8.51
N ILE A 553 31.34 -12.10 9.01
CA ILE A 553 30.41 -12.44 10.09
C ILE A 553 30.79 -11.66 11.37
N LYS A 554 32.08 -11.58 11.72
CA LYS A 554 32.54 -10.78 12.88
C LYS A 554 32.25 -9.29 12.69
N GLU A 555 32.46 -8.78 11.48
CA GLU A 555 32.19 -7.38 11.14
C GLU A 555 30.69 -7.08 11.22
N LEU A 556 29.83 -7.91 10.60
CA LEU A 556 28.37 -7.82 10.69
C LEU A 556 27.86 -7.94 12.11
N ARG A 557 28.45 -8.84 12.92
CA ARG A 557 28.12 -8.96 14.35
C ARG A 557 28.39 -7.65 15.07
N THR A 558 29.56 -7.07 14.84
CA THR A 558 29.95 -5.79 15.44
C THR A 558 29.01 -4.66 15.00
N TYR A 559 28.73 -4.57 13.71
CA TYR A 559 27.78 -3.61 13.13
C TYR A 559 26.38 -3.77 13.73
N ARG A 560 25.85 -5.00 13.76
CA ARG A 560 24.55 -5.32 14.36
C ARG A 560 24.51 -4.89 15.82
N ASP A 561 25.51 -5.29 16.61
CA ASP A 561 25.49 -5.09 18.06
C ASP A 561 25.64 -3.61 18.44
N GLN A 562 26.42 -2.84 17.67
CA GLN A 562 26.64 -1.41 17.93
C GLN A 562 25.55 -0.50 17.33
N ARG A 563 25.08 -0.81 16.12
CA ARG A 563 24.24 0.11 15.32
C ARG A 563 22.79 -0.33 15.19
N LEU A 564 22.51 -1.63 15.18
CA LEU A 564 21.15 -2.15 14.96
C LEU A 564 20.45 -2.51 16.27
N ARG A 565 21.14 -3.18 17.21
CA ARG A 565 20.55 -3.57 18.51
C ARG A 565 20.15 -2.37 19.36
N SER A 566 20.94 -1.31 19.34
CA SER A 566 20.62 -0.05 20.02
C SER A 566 19.34 0.61 19.50
N ARG A 567 18.90 0.24 18.29
CA ARG A 567 17.66 0.67 17.63
C ARG A 567 16.54 -0.39 17.70
N GLY A 568 16.68 -1.41 18.54
CA GLY A 568 15.68 -2.48 18.70
C GLY A 568 15.59 -3.45 17.52
N LYS A 569 16.51 -3.41 16.55
CA LYS A 569 16.50 -4.29 15.36
C LYS A 569 17.24 -5.60 15.66
N ASP A 570 16.57 -6.74 15.49
CA ASP A 570 17.12 -8.09 15.69
C ASP A 570 17.53 -8.74 14.35
N LEU A 571 18.62 -8.24 13.75
CA LEU A 571 19.18 -8.81 12.52
C LEU A 571 19.85 -10.15 12.81
N LYS A 572 19.49 -11.19 12.07
CA LYS A 572 20.19 -12.49 12.10
C LYS A 572 21.31 -12.54 11.07
N ILE A 573 22.40 -13.21 11.44
CA ILE A 573 23.50 -13.49 10.54
C ILE A 573 23.42 -14.96 10.16
N LEU A 574 23.19 -15.23 8.89
CA LEU A 574 23.15 -16.56 8.30
C LEU A 574 24.44 -16.76 7.51
N VAL A 575 24.96 -17.99 7.52
CA VAL A 575 26.09 -18.38 6.67
C VAL A 575 25.70 -19.59 5.83
N ASP A 576 25.94 -19.49 4.54
CA ASP A 576 25.75 -20.57 3.56
C ASP A 576 27.05 -20.84 2.79
N GLY A 577 27.23 -22.10 2.38
CA GLY A 577 28.42 -22.59 1.70
C GLY A 577 29.42 -23.25 2.65
N GLY A 578 29.75 -24.52 2.39
CA GLY A 578 30.87 -25.20 3.05
C GLY A 578 30.72 -25.48 4.56
N ILE A 579 29.51 -25.39 5.13
CA ILE A 579 29.25 -25.73 6.53
C ILE A 579 29.33 -27.24 6.77
N LYS A 580 30.27 -27.63 7.63
CA LYS A 580 30.58 -29.00 8.10
C LYS A 580 30.95 -28.89 9.59
N GLN A 581 31.15 -30.01 10.28
CA GLN A 581 31.53 -30.01 11.70
C GLN A 581 32.72 -29.09 12.03
N SER A 582 33.74 -29.03 11.18
CA SER A 582 34.92 -28.19 11.41
C SER A 582 34.67 -26.69 11.20
N THR A 583 33.68 -26.31 10.39
CA THR A 583 33.39 -24.92 10.04
C THR A 583 32.16 -24.35 10.76
N SER A 584 31.22 -25.20 11.20
CA SER A 584 30.03 -24.79 11.98
C SER A 584 30.42 -24.06 13.25
N LYS A 585 31.36 -24.65 14.02
CA LYS A 585 31.87 -24.05 15.25
C LYS A 585 32.56 -22.70 15.00
N LEU A 586 33.40 -22.62 13.96
CA LEU A 586 34.10 -21.38 13.61
C LEU A 586 33.11 -20.27 13.24
N ALA A 587 32.07 -20.59 12.46
CA ALA A 587 31.05 -19.62 12.08
C ALA A 587 30.18 -19.18 13.27
N ALA A 588 29.80 -20.11 14.15
CA ALA A 588 29.08 -19.79 15.38
C ALA A 588 29.90 -18.88 16.31
N GLU A 589 31.19 -19.19 16.50
CA GLU A 589 32.12 -18.36 17.28
C GLU A 589 32.35 -16.97 16.65
N ALA A 590 32.36 -16.88 15.33
CA ALA A 590 32.40 -15.61 14.61
C ALA A 590 31.13 -14.77 14.86
N GLY A 591 29.97 -15.42 15.05
CA GLY A 591 28.71 -14.78 15.42
C GLY A 591 27.52 -15.10 14.53
N ALA A 592 27.59 -16.16 13.71
CA ALA A 592 26.46 -16.62 12.92
C ALA A 592 25.34 -17.14 13.84
N ASP A 593 24.11 -16.71 13.58
CA ASP A 593 22.90 -17.16 14.27
C ASP A 593 22.27 -18.37 13.56
N ILE A 594 22.48 -18.50 12.25
CA ILE A 594 21.91 -19.55 11.40
C ILE A 594 23.02 -20.18 10.56
N LEU A 595 23.09 -21.51 10.53
CA LEU A 595 24.04 -22.28 9.74
C LEU A 595 23.29 -23.06 8.65
N VAL A 596 23.52 -22.72 7.39
CA VAL A 596 22.96 -23.46 6.26
C VAL A 596 23.87 -24.62 5.90
N ALA A 597 23.35 -25.85 5.94
CA ALA A 597 24.12 -27.06 5.69
C ALA A 597 23.38 -27.99 4.71
N GLY A 598 24.05 -28.37 3.62
CA GLY A 598 23.51 -29.28 2.62
C GLY A 598 24.06 -30.70 2.76
N THR A 599 25.11 -31.00 1.99
CA THR A 599 25.70 -32.35 1.91
C THR A 599 26.22 -32.89 3.23
N ALA A 600 26.68 -32.03 4.14
CA ALA A 600 27.11 -32.40 5.48
C ALA A 600 25.98 -33.03 6.32
N LEU A 601 24.72 -32.70 6.02
CA LEU A 601 23.53 -33.30 6.63
C LEU A 601 23.03 -34.50 5.83
N PHE A 602 22.58 -34.28 4.59
CA PHE A 602 21.87 -35.28 3.80
C PHE A 602 22.74 -36.46 3.34
N ARG A 603 24.07 -36.28 3.28
CA ARG A 603 25.02 -37.33 2.83
C ARG A 603 25.95 -37.79 3.95
N HIS A 604 25.60 -37.52 5.20
CA HIS A 604 26.42 -37.90 6.35
C HIS A 604 26.48 -39.43 6.50
N SER A 605 27.69 -40.00 6.58
CA SER A 605 27.89 -41.45 6.59
C SER A 605 27.29 -42.17 7.81
N LYS A 606 27.04 -41.43 8.90
CA LYS A 606 26.44 -41.95 10.13
C LYS A 606 24.94 -41.63 10.25
N GLY A 607 24.33 -41.02 9.24
CA GLY A 607 22.93 -40.60 9.26
C GLY A 607 22.71 -39.14 9.68
N PHE A 608 21.49 -38.66 9.41
CA PHE A 608 21.09 -37.25 9.50
C PHE A 608 21.08 -36.72 10.94
N ASP A 609 20.54 -37.48 11.90
CA ASP A 609 20.45 -37.03 13.30
C ASP A 609 21.82 -36.79 13.92
N ILE A 610 22.79 -37.69 13.65
CA ILE A 610 24.17 -37.54 14.11
C ILE A 610 24.82 -36.30 13.46
N ALA A 611 24.50 -36.02 12.20
CA ALA A 611 25.01 -34.84 11.52
C ALA A 611 24.48 -33.54 12.16
N VAL A 612 23.19 -33.49 12.51
CA VAL A 612 22.58 -32.35 13.21
C VAL A 612 23.27 -32.12 14.57
N ASP A 613 23.50 -33.19 15.33
CA ASP A 613 24.18 -33.11 16.62
C ASP A 613 25.64 -32.67 16.49
N GLU A 614 26.35 -33.10 15.45
CA GLU A 614 27.72 -32.68 15.18
C GLU A 614 27.81 -31.19 14.80
N LEU A 615 26.80 -30.64 14.12
CA LEU A 615 26.76 -29.21 13.76
C LEU A 615 26.33 -28.29 14.91
N ARG A 616 25.59 -28.80 15.90
CA ARG A 616 25.16 -28.04 17.10
C ARG A 616 26.27 -27.87 18.15
N ARG A 617 27.32 -28.67 18.08
CA ARG A 617 28.49 -28.65 19.00
C ARG A 617 29.59 -27.74 18.47
#